data_AF-A0A7J4VAF7-F1
#
_entry.id   AF-A0A7J4VAF7-F1
#
_cell.length_a   1.000
_cell.length_b   1.000
_cell.length_c   1.000
_cell.angle_alpha   90.00
_cell.angle_beta   90.00
_cell.angle_gamma   90.00
#
_symmetry.space_group_name_H-M   'P 1'
#
loop_
_entity.id
_entity.type
_entity.pdbx_description
1 polymer ?
#
loop_
_entity_poly.entity_id
_entity_poly.type
_entity_poly.pdbx_seq_one_letter_code
_entity_poly.pdbx_strand_id
1 'polypeptide(L)'
;MVEPVDFCRVKKIDEKGYGFLKSQHYRNDVFFHFSQIKKEELLAKLTKLKRGDFFLFFTSKEKPDGRRKVDEIWYEVREIPVAKIPGLVEALVREFEEGSTNLYDLLFVFGELKQLNYLFPQVVERILGSAKILNLPTTILPWLTNEERGVLLKNLKLDEIEKQAQKPFWYDEIRNAETEHKNTIE
;
A
#
# COMPACT_ATOMS: atom_id res chain seq x y z
N MET A 1 -9.76 -5.09 -22.81
CA MET A 1 -8.82 -5.34 -21.70
C MET A 1 -9.22 -4.43 -20.55
N VAL A 2 -9.29 -4.93 -19.31
CA VAL A 2 -9.68 -4.12 -18.15
C VAL A 2 -8.44 -3.37 -17.67
N GLU A 3 -8.48 -2.03 -17.64
CA GLU A 3 -7.37 -1.23 -17.12
C GLU A 3 -7.13 -1.54 -15.63
N PRO A 4 -5.88 -1.77 -15.21
CA PRO A 4 -5.55 -2.08 -13.83
C PRO A 4 -5.74 -0.84 -12.95
N VAL A 5 -5.98 -1.09 -11.67
CA VAL A 5 -6.05 -0.02 -10.67
C VAL A 5 -4.64 0.30 -10.20
N ASP A 6 -4.27 1.56 -10.35
CA ASP A 6 -3.12 2.21 -9.73
C ASP A 6 -3.55 2.84 -8.40
N PHE A 7 -2.57 3.11 -7.54
CA PHE A 7 -2.75 3.86 -6.33
C PHE A 7 -1.57 4.77 -6.04
N CYS A 8 -1.79 5.98 -5.54
CA CYS A 8 -0.68 6.81 -5.10
C CYS A 8 -1.10 7.88 -4.11
N ARG A 9 -0.13 8.31 -3.31
CA ARG A 9 -0.20 9.57 -2.59
C ARG A 9 0.09 10.72 -3.54
N VAL A 10 -0.80 11.70 -3.58
CA VAL A 10 -0.60 12.87 -4.43
C VAL A 10 0.30 13.88 -3.72
N LYS A 11 1.46 14.16 -4.32
CA LYS A 11 2.51 14.99 -3.69
C LYS A 11 2.29 16.49 -3.90
N LYS A 12 1.86 16.88 -5.10
CA LYS A 12 1.63 18.27 -5.47
C LYS A 12 0.61 18.33 -6.59
N ILE A 13 -0.22 19.36 -6.54
CA ILE A 13 -1.08 19.72 -7.64
C ILE A 13 -0.72 21.15 -8.07
N ASP A 14 -0.75 21.37 -9.38
CA ASP A 14 -0.44 22.67 -9.96
C ASP A 14 -1.59 23.65 -9.72
N GLU A 15 -1.26 24.93 -9.59
CA GLU A 15 -2.22 26.03 -9.41
C GLU A 15 -3.22 26.11 -10.58
N LYS A 16 -2.80 25.67 -11.77
CA LYS A 16 -3.64 25.60 -12.98
C LYS A 16 -4.61 24.45 -13.00
N GLY A 17 -4.60 23.59 -11.99
CA GLY A 17 -5.64 22.62 -11.82
C GLY A 17 -5.33 21.19 -12.29
N TYR A 18 -4.04 20.85 -12.46
CA TYR A 18 -3.63 19.54 -12.96
C TYR A 18 -2.42 18.99 -12.20
N GLY A 19 -2.16 17.70 -12.39
CA GLY A 19 -1.02 17.02 -11.81
C GLY A 19 -0.66 15.74 -12.54
N PHE A 20 0.35 15.07 -12.00
CA PHE A 20 0.85 13.80 -12.50
C PHE A 20 0.86 12.79 -11.36
N LEU A 21 0.24 11.64 -11.60
CA LEU A 21 0.14 10.53 -10.66
C LEU A 21 1.18 9.47 -11.02
N LYS A 22 1.83 8.92 -10.00
CA LYS A 22 2.74 7.78 -10.19
C LYS A 22 1.90 6.53 -10.45
N SER A 23 2.34 5.71 -11.40
CA SER A 23 1.72 4.42 -11.72
C SER A 23 2.62 3.29 -11.23
N GLN A 24 1.99 2.21 -10.76
CA GLN A 24 2.65 0.94 -10.43
C GLN A 24 2.74 0.03 -11.67
N HIS A 25 1.93 0.28 -12.70
CA HIS A 25 1.82 -0.56 -13.90
C HIS A 25 2.53 0.02 -15.12
N TYR A 26 2.76 1.34 -15.13
CA TYR A 26 3.28 2.06 -16.28
C TYR A 26 4.50 2.89 -15.91
N ARG A 27 5.49 2.92 -16.80
CA ARG A 27 6.75 3.67 -16.60
C ARG A 27 6.55 5.18 -16.53
N ASN A 28 5.56 5.69 -17.28
CA ASN A 28 5.30 7.12 -17.40
C ASN A 28 4.26 7.56 -16.38
N ASP A 29 4.41 8.79 -15.87
CA ASP A 29 3.42 9.39 -14.99
C ASP A 29 2.10 9.63 -15.73
N VAL A 30 1.00 9.48 -14.99
CA VAL A 30 -0.36 9.59 -15.53
C VAL A 30 -0.88 11.00 -15.33
N PHE A 31 -1.29 11.65 -16.42
CA PHE A 31 -1.87 12.98 -16.37
C PHE A 31 -3.25 12.97 -15.73
N PHE A 32 -3.51 13.96 -14.86
CA PHE A 32 -4.73 14.10 -14.10
C PHE A 32 -5.16 15.57 -14.00
N HIS A 33 -6.47 15.86 -14.06
CA HIS A 33 -7.03 17.21 -13.92
C HIS A 33 -8.13 17.24 -12.84
N PHE A 34 -8.19 18.29 -12.00
CA PHE A 34 -9.15 18.36 -10.89
C PHE A 34 -10.62 18.29 -11.31
N SER A 35 -10.95 18.65 -12.55
CA SER A 35 -12.33 18.50 -13.04
C SER A 35 -12.84 17.05 -12.99
N GLN A 36 -11.94 16.07 -12.79
CA GLN A 36 -12.29 14.67 -12.58
C GLN A 36 -12.64 14.35 -11.10
N ILE A 37 -12.36 15.26 -10.17
CA ILE A 37 -12.74 15.16 -8.76
C ILE A 37 -14.18 15.64 -8.60
N LYS A 38 -15.08 14.69 -8.34
CA LYS A 38 -16.52 14.98 -8.21
C LYS A 38 -16.96 15.32 -6.78
N LYS A 39 -16.11 15.12 -5.78
CA LYS A 39 -16.43 15.39 -4.37
C LYS A 39 -15.96 16.80 -3.98
N GLU A 40 -16.88 17.75 -3.85
CA GLU A 40 -16.58 19.15 -3.49
C GLU A 40 -15.90 19.29 -2.13
N GLU A 41 -16.31 18.50 -1.13
CA GLU A 41 -15.65 18.45 0.18
C GLU A 41 -14.19 18.02 0.07
N LEU A 42 -13.90 17.13 -0.88
CA LEU A 42 -12.56 16.65 -1.13
C LEU A 42 -11.76 17.73 -1.85
N LEU A 43 -12.35 18.46 -2.80
CA LEU A 43 -11.74 19.65 -3.40
C LEU A 43 -11.37 20.71 -2.35
N ALA A 44 -12.25 20.94 -1.36
CA ALA A 44 -12.00 21.84 -0.23
C ALA A 44 -10.95 21.31 0.76
N LYS A 45 -10.82 19.99 0.91
CA LYS A 45 -9.69 19.37 1.63
C LYS A 45 -8.40 19.55 0.83
N LEU A 46 -8.40 19.31 -0.49
CA LEU A 46 -7.22 19.41 -1.35
C LEU A 46 -6.59 20.79 -1.40
N THR A 47 -7.39 21.84 -1.31
CA THR A 47 -6.90 23.23 -1.23
C THR A 47 -6.30 23.58 0.15
N LYS A 48 -6.64 22.80 1.20
CA LYS A 48 -6.20 23.01 2.59
C LYS A 48 -5.15 22.01 3.08
N LEU A 49 -5.06 20.85 2.45
CA LEU A 49 -4.14 19.78 2.82
C LEU A 49 -2.72 20.16 2.46
N LYS A 50 -1.79 19.88 3.37
CA LYS A 50 -0.35 20.04 3.08
C LYS A 50 0.03 19.00 2.02
N ARG A 51 1.09 19.31 1.27
CA ARG A 51 1.69 18.39 0.27
C ARG A 51 1.87 17.00 0.91
N GLY A 52 1.18 15.98 0.39
CA GLY A 52 1.34 14.59 0.84
C GLY A 52 0.17 13.96 1.62
N ASP A 53 -0.94 14.66 1.86
CA ASP A 53 -1.97 14.14 2.80
C ASP A 53 -3.17 13.43 2.15
N PHE A 54 -3.20 13.19 0.84
CA PHE A 54 -4.33 12.44 0.24
C PHE A 54 -3.89 11.36 -0.74
N PHE A 55 -4.58 10.23 -0.64
CA PHE A 55 -4.36 9.01 -1.40
C PHE A 55 -5.46 8.85 -2.44
N LEU A 56 -5.11 8.37 -3.63
CA LEU A 56 -6.05 8.09 -4.70
C LEU A 56 -5.85 6.69 -5.24
N PHE A 57 -6.96 6.07 -5.64
CA PHE A 57 -6.99 4.90 -6.50
C PHE A 57 -7.52 5.32 -7.86
N PHE A 58 -6.96 4.82 -8.95
CA PHE A 58 -7.37 5.27 -10.27
C PHE A 58 -7.09 4.21 -11.33
N THR A 59 -7.79 4.31 -12.46
CA THR A 59 -7.40 3.67 -13.70
C THR A 59 -6.90 4.73 -14.68
N SER A 60 -6.12 4.33 -15.67
CA SER A 60 -5.65 5.24 -16.71
C SER A 60 -5.84 4.61 -18.08
N LYS A 61 -5.96 5.43 -19.12
CA LYS A 61 -5.97 5.00 -20.52
C LYS A 61 -4.91 5.75 -21.31
N GLU A 62 -4.28 5.04 -22.22
CA GLU A 62 -3.42 5.66 -23.23
C GLU A 62 -4.25 6.48 -24.21
N LYS A 63 -3.71 7.63 -24.60
CA LYS A 63 -4.29 8.54 -25.58
C LYS A 63 -3.53 8.41 -26.91
N PRO A 64 -4.10 8.86 -28.04
CA PRO A 64 -3.46 8.75 -29.35
C PRO A 64 -2.08 9.42 -29.46
N ASP A 65 -1.77 10.34 -28.54
CA ASP A 65 -0.47 11.02 -28.43
C ASP A 65 0.56 10.25 -27.59
N GLY A 66 0.26 9.00 -27.20
CA GLY A 66 1.11 8.13 -26.39
C GLY A 66 1.14 8.48 -24.89
N ARG A 67 0.42 9.53 -24.46
CA ARG A 67 0.33 9.89 -23.04
C ARG A 67 -0.77 9.09 -22.36
N ARG A 68 -0.58 8.74 -21.09
CA ARG A 68 -1.64 8.16 -20.26
C ARG A 68 -2.35 9.24 -19.46
N LYS A 69 -3.68 9.18 -19.45
CA LYS A 69 -4.54 10.07 -18.65
C LYS A 69 -5.46 9.23 -17.77
N VAL A 70 -5.73 9.73 -16.58
CA VAL A 70 -6.70 9.13 -15.65
C VAL A 70 -8.06 8.95 -16.34
N ASP A 71 -8.65 7.79 -16.17
CA ASP A 71 -9.97 7.40 -16.68
C ASP A 71 -11.01 7.44 -15.55
N GLU A 72 -10.81 6.66 -14.49
CA GLU A 72 -11.66 6.60 -13.29
C GLU A 72 -10.85 6.88 -12.03
N ILE A 73 -11.50 7.41 -10.99
CA ILE A 73 -10.89 7.79 -9.70
C ILE A 73 -11.79 7.34 -8.55
N TRP A 74 -11.15 6.82 -7.51
CA TRP A 74 -11.75 6.47 -6.24
C TRP A 74 -10.89 6.99 -5.10
N TYR A 75 -11.52 7.31 -3.98
CA TYR A 75 -10.86 7.87 -2.80
C TYR A 75 -10.65 6.82 -1.71
N GLU A 76 -11.41 5.75 -1.78
CA GLU A 76 -11.44 4.68 -0.80
C GLU A 76 -11.56 3.35 -1.55
N VAL A 77 -10.99 2.28 -1.00
CA VAL A 77 -11.00 0.97 -1.66
C VAL A 77 -12.42 0.44 -1.87
N ARG A 78 -13.34 0.74 -0.94
CA ARG A 78 -14.76 0.31 -1.01
C ARG A 78 -15.53 0.90 -2.20
N GLU A 79 -15.03 1.97 -2.81
CA GLU A 79 -15.65 2.59 -3.98
C GLU A 79 -15.21 1.93 -5.31
N ILE A 80 -14.13 1.14 -5.27
CA ILE A 80 -13.57 0.48 -6.44
C ILE A 80 -14.50 -0.68 -6.84
N PRO A 81 -14.84 -0.84 -8.13
CA PRO A 81 -15.60 -1.99 -8.61
C PRO A 81 -14.94 -3.30 -8.18
N VAL A 82 -15.71 -4.20 -7.55
CA VAL A 82 -15.20 -5.47 -7.00
C VAL A 82 -14.41 -6.28 -8.03
N ALA A 83 -14.82 -6.26 -9.30
CA ALA A 83 -14.13 -6.93 -10.40
C ALA A 83 -12.67 -6.44 -10.64
N LYS A 84 -12.30 -5.26 -10.13
CA LYS A 84 -10.96 -4.69 -10.24
C LYS A 84 -10.07 -4.97 -9.02
N ILE A 85 -10.66 -5.39 -7.89
CA ILE A 85 -9.94 -5.65 -6.64
C ILE A 85 -8.85 -6.73 -6.79
N PRO A 86 -9.06 -7.86 -7.48
CA PRO A 86 -7.99 -8.85 -7.65
C PRO A 86 -6.73 -8.28 -8.30
N GLY A 87 -6.88 -7.39 -9.29
CA GLY A 87 -5.76 -6.71 -9.93
C GLY A 87 -5.04 -5.72 -9.01
N LEU A 88 -5.78 -5.03 -8.14
CA LEU A 88 -5.20 -4.15 -7.12
C LEU A 88 -4.41 -4.95 -6.08
N VAL A 89 -4.93 -6.10 -5.64
CA VAL A 89 -4.24 -7.00 -4.69
C VAL A 89 -2.94 -7.49 -5.30
N GLU A 90 -2.94 -7.96 -6.55
CA GLU A 90 -1.71 -8.42 -7.20
C GLU A 90 -0.70 -7.27 -7.37
N ALA A 91 -1.16 -6.06 -7.72
CA ALA A 91 -0.30 -4.88 -7.78
C ALA A 91 0.36 -4.58 -6.43
N LEU A 92 -0.41 -4.66 -5.34
CA LEU A 92 0.08 -4.44 -3.98
C LEU A 92 1.16 -5.46 -3.62
N VAL A 93 0.92 -6.74 -3.88
CA VAL A 93 1.89 -7.81 -3.57
C VAL A 93 3.18 -7.62 -4.35
N ARG A 94 3.08 -7.38 -5.67
CA ARG A 94 4.26 -7.07 -6.50
C ARG A 94 5.04 -5.89 -5.95
N GLU A 95 4.34 -4.83 -5.54
CA GLU A 95 5.03 -3.67 -4.97
C GLU A 95 5.70 -3.97 -3.62
N PHE A 96 5.15 -4.87 -2.79
CA PHE A 96 5.83 -5.33 -1.58
C PHE A 96 7.09 -6.16 -1.90
N GLU A 97 7.02 -7.05 -2.89
CA GLU A 97 8.08 -7.99 -3.25
C GLU A 97 9.25 -7.28 -3.98
N GLU A 98 8.96 -6.43 -4.95
CA GLU A 98 9.98 -5.86 -5.87
C GLU A 98 9.77 -4.37 -6.21
N GLY A 99 8.71 -3.76 -5.69
CA GLY A 99 8.33 -2.39 -6.04
C GLY A 99 9.22 -1.28 -5.48
N SER A 100 9.02 -0.09 -6.03
CA SER A 100 9.67 1.15 -5.55
C SER A 100 8.74 2.01 -4.70
N THR A 101 7.46 1.64 -4.56
CA THR A 101 6.51 2.37 -3.73
C THR A 101 6.96 2.39 -2.27
N ASN A 102 6.69 3.52 -1.61
CA ASN A 102 7.00 3.74 -0.21
C ASN A 102 6.25 2.74 0.68
N LEU A 103 6.92 2.15 1.67
CA LEU A 103 6.34 1.13 2.54
C LEU A 103 5.06 1.62 3.25
N TYR A 104 5.01 2.86 3.73
CA TYR A 104 3.81 3.37 4.41
C TYR A 104 2.62 3.57 3.47
N ASP A 105 2.88 3.88 2.19
CA ASP A 105 1.83 3.92 1.17
C ASP A 105 1.29 2.51 0.87
N LEU A 106 2.16 1.50 0.87
CA LEU A 106 1.75 0.10 0.74
C LEU A 106 0.96 -0.38 1.97
N LEU A 107 1.41 -0.04 3.18
CA LEU A 107 0.72 -0.40 4.43
C LEU A 107 -0.65 0.26 4.54
N PHE A 108 -0.80 1.49 4.02
CA PHE A 108 -2.11 2.13 3.91
C PHE A 108 -3.08 1.29 3.06
N VAL A 109 -2.66 0.89 1.85
CA VAL A 109 -3.50 0.08 0.95
C VAL A 109 -3.75 -1.32 1.51
N PHE A 110 -2.73 -1.94 2.10
CA PHE A 110 -2.84 -3.21 2.80
C PHE A 110 -3.91 -3.14 3.90
N GLY A 111 -3.88 -2.10 4.73
CA GLY A 111 -4.86 -1.88 5.79
C GLY A 111 -6.28 -1.75 5.26
N GLU A 112 -6.49 -0.92 4.23
CA GLU A 112 -7.79 -0.74 3.59
C GLU A 112 -8.35 -2.05 3.02
N LEU A 113 -7.53 -2.82 2.29
CA LEU A 113 -7.93 -4.11 1.72
C LEU A 113 -8.19 -5.15 2.82
N LYS A 114 -7.39 -5.14 3.90
CA LYS A 114 -7.56 -6.06 5.03
C LYS A 114 -8.87 -5.81 5.77
N GLN A 115 -9.20 -4.55 6.06
CA GLN A 115 -10.44 -4.17 6.73
C GLN A 115 -11.68 -4.59 5.93
N LEU A 116 -11.58 -4.58 4.61
CA LEU A 116 -12.64 -5.01 3.70
C LEU A 116 -12.62 -6.51 3.38
N ASN A 117 -11.76 -7.29 4.05
CA ASN A 117 -11.59 -8.74 3.87
C ASN A 117 -11.23 -9.15 2.42
N TYR A 118 -10.48 -8.31 1.70
CA TYR A 118 -10.01 -8.60 0.34
C TYR A 118 -8.66 -9.32 0.29
N LEU A 119 -7.98 -9.50 1.42
CA LEU A 119 -6.70 -10.20 1.50
C LEU A 119 -6.88 -11.63 2.01
N PHE A 120 -6.71 -12.60 1.12
CA PHE A 120 -6.69 -14.01 1.49
C PHE A 120 -5.40 -14.38 2.24
N PRO A 121 -5.40 -15.44 3.07
CA PRO A 121 -4.23 -15.83 3.86
C PRO A 121 -2.93 -15.99 3.04
N GLN A 122 -3.02 -16.55 1.83
CA GLN A 122 -1.85 -16.75 0.96
C GLN A 122 -1.25 -15.42 0.48
N VAL A 123 -2.09 -14.41 0.28
CA VAL A 123 -1.66 -13.06 -0.09
C VAL A 123 -0.94 -12.40 1.08
N VAL A 124 -1.50 -12.53 2.29
CA VAL A 124 -0.88 -12.00 3.51
C VAL A 124 0.48 -12.67 3.75
N GLU A 125 0.56 -13.99 3.61
CA GLU A 125 1.81 -14.75 3.76
C GLU A 125 2.90 -14.26 2.80
N ARG A 126 2.56 -14.04 1.51
CA ARG A 126 3.50 -13.45 0.52
C ARG A 126 4.00 -12.08 0.97
N ILE A 127 3.10 -11.19 1.41
CA ILE A 127 3.48 -9.84 1.86
C ILE A 127 4.38 -9.92 3.09
N LEU A 128 4.07 -10.77 4.07
CA LEU A 128 4.87 -10.96 5.28
C LEU A 128 6.24 -11.58 5.01
N GLY A 129 6.40 -12.30 3.91
CA GLY A 129 7.68 -12.84 3.44
C GLY A 129 8.50 -11.85 2.60
N SER A 130 7.94 -10.70 2.24
CA SER A 130 8.61 -9.75 1.34
C SER A 130 9.80 -9.06 2.01
N ALA A 131 10.83 -8.75 1.23
CA ALA A 131 12.02 -8.07 1.73
C ALA A 131 11.70 -6.70 2.36
N LYS A 132 10.70 -5.97 1.84
CA LYS A 132 10.27 -4.69 2.44
C LYS A 132 9.76 -4.87 3.87
N ILE A 133 8.97 -5.92 4.12
CA ILE A 133 8.49 -6.22 5.47
C ILE A 133 9.62 -6.74 6.35
N LEU A 134 10.42 -7.70 5.88
CA LEU A 134 11.49 -8.27 6.71
C LEU A 134 12.59 -7.26 7.07
N ASN A 135 12.79 -6.22 6.26
CA ASN A 135 13.71 -5.13 6.60
C ASN A 135 13.15 -4.16 7.65
N LEU A 136 11.83 -4.02 7.76
CA LEU A 136 11.17 -3.13 8.70
C LEU A 136 9.88 -3.73 9.29
N PRO A 137 9.97 -4.86 10.01
CA PRO A 137 8.82 -5.70 10.35
C PRO A 137 7.89 -5.07 11.38
N THR A 138 8.39 -4.17 12.22
CA THR A 138 7.59 -3.48 13.24
C THR A 138 6.47 -2.65 12.63
N THR A 139 6.67 -2.17 11.40
CA THR A 139 5.70 -1.31 10.71
C THR A 139 4.43 -2.03 10.28
N ILE A 140 4.36 -3.36 10.20
CA ILE A 140 3.12 -4.06 9.79
C ILE A 140 2.34 -4.63 10.98
N LEU A 141 2.94 -4.70 12.17
CA LEU A 141 2.33 -5.30 13.37
C LEU A 141 0.92 -4.78 13.71
N PRO A 142 0.59 -3.47 13.59
CA PRO A 142 -0.73 -2.96 13.95
C PRO A 142 -1.89 -3.60 13.17
N TRP A 143 -1.61 -4.17 12.00
CA TRP A 143 -2.63 -4.77 11.15
C TRP A 143 -2.77 -6.28 11.33
N LEU A 144 -1.83 -6.94 12.01
CA LEU A 144 -1.77 -8.40 12.02
C LEU A 144 -2.61 -9.04 13.12
N THR A 145 -3.31 -10.12 12.75
CA THR A 145 -3.89 -11.05 13.71
C THR A 145 -2.79 -11.80 14.45
N ASN A 146 -3.18 -12.52 15.51
CA ASN A 146 -2.27 -13.41 16.23
C ASN A 146 -1.64 -14.47 15.31
N GLU A 147 -2.43 -15.13 14.45
CA GLU A 147 -1.92 -16.12 13.51
C GLU A 147 -0.92 -15.52 12.52
N GLU A 148 -1.22 -14.34 11.97
CA GLU A 148 -0.36 -13.64 11.02
C GLU A 148 0.95 -13.15 11.67
N ARG A 149 0.90 -12.75 12.95
CA ARG A 149 2.12 -12.48 13.72
C ARG A 149 3.01 -13.71 13.82
N GLY A 150 2.42 -14.88 14.07
CA GLY A 150 3.16 -16.15 14.04
C GLY A 150 3.87 -16.39 12.70
N VAL A 151 3.20 -16.10 11.58
CA VAL A 151 3.81 -16.20 10.23
C VAL A 151 4.97 -15.22 10.07
N LEU A 152 4.80 -13.95 10.47
CA LEU A 152 5.87 -12.96 10.40
C LEU A 152 7.10 -13.38 11.23
N LEU A 153 6.88 -13.81 12.48
CA LEU A 153 7.97 -14.23 13.38
C LEU A 153 8.75 -15.42 12.81
N LYS A 154 8.05 -16.39 12.20
CA LYS A 154 8.68 -17.51 11.50
C LYS A 154 9.57 -17.04 10.34
N ASN A 155 9.12 -16.05 9.57
CA ASN A 155 9.88 -15.51 8.43
C ASN A 155 11.11 -14.70 8.87
N LEU A 156 11.07 -14.04 10.03
CA LEU A 156 12.18 -13.25 10.56
C LEU A 156 13.34 -14.09 11.08
N LYS A 157 13.11 -15.37 11.38
CA LYS A 157 14.14 -16.30 11.87
C LYS A 157 14.95 -15.72 13.03
N LEU A 158 14.24 -15.25 14.06
CA LEU A 158 14.84 -14.50 15.18
C LEU A 158 15.98 -15.26 15.89
N ASP A 159 15.95 -16.60 15.88
CA ASP A 159 17.01 -17.42 16.47
C ASP A 159 18.33 -17.40 15.68
N GLU A 160 18.27 -17.13 14.38
CA GLU A 160 19.45 -16.87 13.56
C GLU A 160 19.99 -15.45 13.84
N ILE A 161 19.09 -14.48 14.04
CA ILE A 161 19.44 -13.09 14.35
C ILE A 161 20.05 -12.96 15.76
N GLU A 162 19.55 -13.69 16.75
CA GLU A 162 20.07 -13.70 18.13
C GLU A 162 21.57 -14.02 18.18
N LYS A 163 22.04 -14.86 17.25
CA LYS A 163 23.45 -15.29 17.15
C LYS A 163 24.37 -14.27 16.48
N GLN A 164 23.82 -13.21 15.90
CA GLN A 164 24.60 -12.18 15.20
C GLN A 164 25.24 -11.22 16.21
N ALA A 165 26.46 -10.78 15.93
CA ALA A 165 27.17 -9.81 16.78
C ALA A 165 26.47 -8.45 16.83
N GLN A 166 25.77 -8.08 15.75
CA GLN A 166 24.97 -6.87 15.67
C GLN A 166 23.55 -7.24 15.22
N LYS A 167 22.58 -6.96 16.09
CA LYS A 167 21.16 -7.20 15.83
C LYS A 167 20.56 -6.02 15.06
N PRO A 168 19.55 -6.24 14.20
CA PRO A 168 18.78 -5.16 13.60
C PRO A 168 18.16 -4.26 14.67
N PHE A 169 18.02 -2.97 14.39
CA PHE A 169 17.51 -1.99 15.36
C PHE A 169 16.10 -2.29 15.86
N TRP A 170 15.29 -3.02 15.06
CA TRP A 170 13.93 -3.41 15.39
C TRP A 170 13.85 -4.71 16.20
N TYR A 171 14.97 -5.38 16.46
CA TYR A 171 14.99 -6.72 17.05
C TYR A 171 14.31 -6.81 18.41
N ASP A 172 14.67 -5.92 19.33
CA ASP A 172 14.14 -5.93 20.70
C ASP A 172 12.63 -5.64 20.70
N GLU A 173 12.16 -4.76 19.82
CA GLU A 173 10.73 -4.46 19.65
C GLU A 173 9.95 -5.69 19.18
N ILE A 174 10.49 -6.45 18.22
CA ILE A 174 9.87 -7.69 17.75
C ILE A 174 9.88 -8.78 18.84
N ARG A 175 10.94 -8.91 19.63
CA ARG A 175 11.00 -9.88 20.74
C ARG A 175 10.02 -9.56 21.86
N ASN A 176 9.82 -8.28 22.15
CA ASN A 176 8.78 -7.85 23.09
C ASN A 176 7.38 -8.22 22.56
N ALA A 177 7.11 -7.93 21.28
CA ALA A 177 5.85 -8.27 20.63
C ALA A 177 5.60 -9.80 20.57
N GLU A 178 6.65 -10.62 20.42
CA GLU A 178 6.56 -12.09 20.50
C GLU A 178 6.15 -12.56 21.91
N THR A 179 6.71 -11.94 22.95
CA THR A 179 6.42 -12.30 24.35
C THR A 179 4.98 -11.96 24.73
N GLU A 180 4.51 -10.76 24.34
CA GLU A 180 3.11 -10.36 24.52
C GLU A 180 2.15 -11.32 23.79
N HIS A 181 2.52 -11.75 22.58
CA HIS A 181 1.72 -12.68 21.79
C HIS A 181 1.60 -14.05 22.47
N LYS A 182 2.69 -14.60 23.01
CA LYS A 182 2.68 -15.87 23.77
C LYS A 182 1.74 -15.80 24.99
N ASN A 183 1.79 -14.69 25.74
CA ASN A 183 0.94 -14.49 26.91
C ASN A 183 -0.56 -14.33 26.59
N THR A 184 -0.94 -14.13 25.31
CA THR A 184 -2.34 -13.97 24.88
C THR A 184 -2.97 -15.27 24.39
N ILE A 185 -2.15 -16.31 24.15
CA ILE A 185 -2.59 -17.62 23.63
C ILE A 185 -2.65 -18.69 24.74
N GLU A 186 -1.98 -18.46 25.87
CA GLU A 186 -2.12 -19.23 27.12
C GLU A 186 -3.34 -18.80 27.93
#